data_AF-A0AAE7J3K7-F1
#
_entry.id   AF-A0AAE7J3K7-F1
#
_cell.length_a   1.000
_cell.length_b   1.000
_cell.length_c   1.000
_cell.angle_alpha   90.00
_cell.angle_beta   90.00
_cell.angle_gamma   90.00
#
_symmetry.space_group_name_H-M   'P 1'
#
loop_
_entity.id
_entity.type
_entity.pdbx_description
1 polymer ?
#
loop_
_entity_poly.entity_id
_entity_poly.type
_entity_poly.pdbx_seq_one_letter_code
_entity_poly.pdbx_strand_id
1 'polypeptide(L)' 'MTGNLQAIGFLFSWVLGWGIGGSLIDAGLIHAGLYSLESGQLGTAITFVLWSIVWSWGGYRLYQIMTKPAPESDPHGGA' A
#
# COMPACT_ATOMS: atom_id res chain seq x y z
N MET A 1 24.41 11.80 0.02
CA MET A 1 23.42 12.38 0.97
C MET A 1 21.99 12.44 0.41
N THR A 2 21.79 12.39 -0.91
CA THR A 2 20.47 12.42 -1.56
C THR A 2 19.54 11.23 -1.25
N GLY A 3 20.11 10.06 -0.94
CA GLY A 3 19.33 8.85 -0.64
C GLY A 3 18.44 8.97 0.59
N ASN A 4 18.88 9.68 1.64
CA ASN A 4 18.06 9.88 2.84
C ASN A 4 16.82 10.74 2.55
N LEU A 5 16.98 11.80 1.76
CA LEU A 5 15.85 12.67 1.41
C LEU A 5 14.82 11.95 0.52
N GLN A 6 15.28 11.11 -0.41
CA GLN A 6 14.41 10.28 -1.22
C GLN A 6 13.66 9.23 -0.39
N ALA A 7 14.34 8.57 0.55
CA ALA A 7 13.71 7.60 1.45
C ALA A 7 12.66 8.27 2.36
N ILE A 8 12.98 9.44 2.90
CA ILE A 8 12.05 10.24 3.70
C ILE A 8 10.83 10.63 2.86
N GLY A 9 11.04 11.19 1.66
CA GLY A 9 9.96 11.56 0.76
C GLY A 9 9.05 10.38 0.41
N PHE A 10 9.65 9.22 0.10
CA PHE A 10 8.91 7.99 -0.13
C PHE A 10 8.06 7.60 1.09
N LEU A 11 8.64 7.56 2.29
CA LEU A 11 7.90 7.20 3.51
C LEU A 11 6.75 8.18 3.79
N PHE A 12 6.97 9.48 3.62
CA PHE A 12 5.91 10.48 3.75
C PHE A 12 4.78 10.23 2.76
N SER A 13 5.08 10.10 1.47
CA SER A 13 4.08 9.84 0.44
C SER A 13 3.36 8.50 0.67
N TRP A 14 4.08 7.49 1.14
CA TRP A 14 3.53 6.16 1.41
C TRP A 14 2.54 6.17 2.58
N VAL A 15 2.88 6.85 3.67
CA VAL A 15 2.00 7.01 4.84
C VAL A 15 0.80 7.91 4.51
N LEU A 16 1.01 8.99 3.75
CA LEU A 16 -0.10 9.84 3.29
C LEU A 16 -1.05 9.06 2.37
N GLY A 17 -0.53 8.26 1.45
CA GLY A 17 -1.35 7.41 0.60
C GLY A 17 -2.16 6.39 1.40
N TRP A 18 -1.55 5.78 2.43
CA TRP A 18 -2.27 4.91 3.35
C TRP A 18 -3.41 5.64 4.10
N GLY A 19 -3.12 6.78 4.72
CA GLY A 19 -4.08 7.51 5.55
C GLY A 19 -5.21 8.18 4.74
N ILE A 20 -4.86 8.84 3.64
CA ILE A 20 -5.84 9.47 2.74
C ILE A 20 -6.67 8.40 2.04
N GLY A 21 -6.04 7.35 1.53
CA GLY A 21 -6.73 6.25 0.86
C GLY A 21 -7.75 5.57 1.77
N GLY A 22 -7.36 5.25 3.01
CA GLY A 22 -8.25 4.60 3.98
C GLY A 22 -9.45 5.48 4.31
N SER A 23 -9.21 6.78 4.52
CA SER A 23 -10.27 7.76 4.82
C SER A 23 -11.23 7.96 3.64
N LEU A 24 -10.72 7.99 2.41
CA LEU A 24 -11.56 8.12 1.20
C LEU A 24 -12.43 6.89 0.97
N ILE A 25 -11.88 5.68 1.21
CA ILE A 25 -12.63 4.44 1.11
C ILE A 25 -13.72 4.41 2.18
N ASP A 26 -13.39 4.71 3.43
CA ASP A 26 -14.35 4.77 4.54
C ASP A 26 -15.48 5.76 4.26
N ALA A 27 -15.16 6.99 3.82
CA ALA A 27 -16.14 7.99 3.41
C ALA A 27 -17.02 7.51 2.25
N GLY A 28 -16.44 6.82 1.25
CA GLY A 28 -17.18 6.25 0.13
C GLY A 28 -18.14 5.14 0.54
N LEU A 29 -17.75 4.27 1.47
CA LEU A 29 -18.59 3.19 1.99
C LEU A 29 -19.76 3.73 2.83
N ILE A 30 -19.52 4.77 3.63
CA ILE A 30 -20.56 5.50 4.36
C ILE A 30 -21.53 6.17 3.37
N HIS A 31 -21.00 6.85 2.35
CA HIS A 31 -21.82 7.51 1.33
C HIS A 31 -22.69 6.52 0.53
N ALA A 32 -22.18 5.31 0.27
CA ALA A 32 -22.90 4.24 -0.39
C ALA A 32 -23.95 3.54 0.50
N GLY A 33 -24.04 3.90 1.79
CA GLY A 33 -25.00 3.31 2.73
C GLY A 33 -24.61 1.91 3.22
N LEU A 34 -23.36 1.50 3.05
CA LEU A 34 -22.88 0.17 3.48
C LEU A 34 -22.78 0.06 5.01
N TYR A 35 -22.53 1.16 5.71
CA TYR A 35 -22.68 1.28 7.17
C TYR A 35 -22.89 2.75 7.59
N SER A 36 -23.39 2.96 8.82
CA SER A 36 -23.72 4.27 9.39
C SER A 36 -22.58 4.83 10.26
N LEU A 37 -22.43 6.15 10.37
CA LEU A 37 -21.49 6.79 11.31
C LEU A 37 -21.79 6.51 12.78
N GLU A 38 -23.06 6.29 13.14
CA GLU A 38 -23.51 6.22 14.53
C GLU A 38 -23.32 4.82 15.15
N SER A 39 -23.38 3.77 14.32
CA SER A 39 -23.16 2.37 14.72
C SER A 39 -21.98 1.68 14.02
N GLY A 40 -21.37 2.35 13.04
CA GLY A 40 -20.41 1.74 12.11
C GLY A 40 -18.94 1.82 12.52
N GLN A 41 -18.61 2.08 13.79
CA GLN A 41 -17.22 2.03 14.27
C GLN A 41 -16.54 0.70 13.91
N LEU A 42 -17.30 -0.40 13.95
CA LEU A 42 -16.83 -1.71 13.53
C LEU A 42 -16.64 -1.81 12.01
N GLY A 43 -17.51 -1.17 11.22
CA GLY A 43 -17.39 -1.05 9.76
C GLY A 43 -16.13 -0.27 9.37
N THR A 44 -15.92 0.91 9.96
CA THR A 44 -14.71 1.72 9.74
C THR A 44 -13.45 0.96 10.14
N ALA A 45 -13.45 0.27 11.29
CA ALA A 45 -12.29 -0.53 11.71
C ALA A 45 -11.97 -1.65 10.71
N ILE A 46 -12.99 -2.39 10.25
CA ILE A 46 -12.81 -3.44 9.23
C ILE A 46 -12.27 -2.83 7.94
N THR A 47 -12.84 -1.73 7.46
CA THR A 47 -12.37 -1.02 6.27
C THR A 47 -10.90 -0.63 6.39
N PHE A 48 -10.50 -0.04 7.52
CA PHE A 48 -9.12 0.35 7.76
C PHE A 48 -8.17 -0.85 7.84
N VAL A 49 -8.59 -1.95 8.45
CA VAL A 49 -7.78 -3.19 8.50
C VAL A 49 -7.59 -3.77 7.11
N LEU A 50 -8.67 -3.93 6.34
CA LEU A 50 -8.61 -4.45 4.98
C LEU A 50 -7.75 -3.56 4.09
N TRP A 51 -7.93 -2.25 4.16
CA TRP A 51 -7.12 -1.29 3.43
C TRP A 51 -5.64 -1.38 3.83
N SER A 52 -5.34 -1.49 5.11
CA SER A 52 -3.97 -1.63 5.61
C SER A 52 -3.29 -2.89 5.08
N ILE A 53 -4.02 -4.00 5.00
CA ILE A 53 -3.51 -5.25 4.40
C ILE A 53 -3.21 -5.05 2.92
N VAL A 54 -4.16 -4.48 2.15
CA VAL A 54 -3.99 -4.23 0.71
C VAL A 54 -2.82 -3.28 0.44
N TRP A 55 -2.73 -2.19 1.19
CA TRP A 55 -1.65 -1.20 1.03
C TRP A 55 -0.28 -1.78 1.41
N SER A 56 -0.21 -2.56 2.50
CA SER A 56 1.01 -3.24 2.94
C SER A 56 1.45 -4.30 1.93
N TRP A 57 0.50 -5.04 1.34
CA TRP A 57 0.78 -5.98 0.25
C TRP A 57 1.36 -5.27 -0.98
N GLY A 58 0.84 -4.10 -1.33
CA GLY A 58 1.42 -3.24 -2.37
C GLY A 58 2.87 -2.87 -2.07
N GLY A 59 3.18 -2.52 -0.83
CA GLY A 59 4.55 -2.22 -0.38
C GLY A 59 5.49 -3.43 -0.48
N TYR A 60 5.01 -4.60 -0.08
CA TYR A 60 5.75 -5.86 -0.23
C TYR A 60 6.07 -6.18 -1.69
N ARG A 61 5.09 -6.01 -2.59
CA ARG A 61 5.27 -6.21 -4.03
C ARG A 61 6.26 -5.21 -4.63
N LEU A 62 6.17 -3.94 -4.21
CA LEU A 62 7.11 -2.90 -4.63
C LEU A 62 8.55 -3.26 -4.22
N TYR A 63 8.73 -3.69 -2.98
CA TYR A 63 10.02 -4.19 -2.49
C TYR A 63 10.55 -5.36 -3.31
N GLN A 64 9.72 -6.36 -3.60
CA GLN A 64 10.10 -7.51 -4.44
C GLN A 64 10.54 -7.08 -5.85
N ILE A 65 9.87 -6.11 -6.46
CA ILE A 65 10.21 -5.61 -7.79
C ILE A 65 11.56 -4.88 -7.76
N MET A 66 11.77 -4.03 -6.75
CA MET A 66 12.98 -3.22 -6.64
C MET A 66 14.22 -4.03 -6.23
N THR A 67 14.04 -5.16 -5.55
CA THR A 67 15.13 -6.00 -5.04
C THR A 67 15.33 -7.31 -5.81
N LYS A 68 14.51 -7.58 -6.83
CA LYS A 68 14.68 -8.76 -7.67
C LYS A 68 16.05 -8.71 -8.35
N PRO A 69 16.89 -9.75 -8.17
CA PRO A 69 18.14 -9.86 -8.92
C PRO A 69 17.85 -9.87 -10.42
N ALA A 70 18.70 -9.22 -11.21
CA ALA A 70 18.66 -9.37 -12.66
C ALA A 70 18.78 -10.86 -12.99
N PRO A 71 17.99 -11.40 -13.94
CA PRO A 71 18.14 -12.79 -14.36
C PRO A 71 19.58 -12.97 -14.82
N GLU A 72 20.28 -13.92 -14.19
CA GLU A 72 21.61 -14.32 -14.61
C GLU A 72 21.51 -14.77 -16.06
N SER A 73 22.10 -13.97 -16.96
CA SER A 73 22.25 -14.35 -18.36
C SER A 73 23.19 -15.54 -18.40
N ASP A 74 22.62 -16.74 -18.46
CA ASP A 74 23.35 -18.00 -18.64
C ASP A 74 24.28 -17.88 -19.86
N PRO A 75 25.62 -17.84 -19.68
CA PRO A 75 26.55 -17.73 -20.80
C PRO A 75 26.76 -19.07 -21.51
N HIS A 76 26.16 -20.18 -21.03
CA HIS A 76 26.54 -21.54 -21.42
C HIS A 76 25.32 -22.43 -21.72
N GLY A 77 24.40 -21.94 -22.55
CA GLY A 77 23.28 -22.72 -23.07
C GLY A 77 23.22 -22.72 -24.61
N GLY A 78 24.10 -23.45 -25.27
CA GLY A 78 23.94 -23.73 -26.71
C GLY A 78 25.20 -24.15 -27.46
N ALA A 79 25.44 -25.47 -27.53
CA ALA A 79 25.83 -26.23 -28.73
C ALA A 79 26.07 -27.70 -28.33
#